data_AF-A0A944PYJ5-F1
#
_entry.id   AF-A0A944PYJ5-F1
#
_cell.length_a   1.000
_cell.length_b   1.000
_cell.length_c   1.000
_cell.angle_alpha   90.00
_cell.angle_beta   90.00
_cell.angle_gamma   90.00
#
_symmetry.space_group_name_H-M   'P 1'
#
loop_
_entity.id
_entity.type
_entity.pdbx_description
1 polymer ?
#
loop_
_entity_poly.entity_id
_entity_poly.type
_entity_poly.pdbx_seq_one_letter_code
_entity_poly.pdbx_strand_id
1 'polypeptide(L)'
;MHLPRHTARLAVIAAAALTAATVLTAPAVAATTGFSPAPSTGSVAAPTVAQQNAAHDHVMGSSITAPAGGSTTAAADGSVRVHAMTATAGPSSTSIRGFDVSAWQPNSSINWSTAATKGARFAYIKATEATTYTSSQFASQWSSSAAAGILHGAYVFATPNTASGAATADYFLAHGGRWTADGQTLPPLLDIESNPYGAACYGLSPAAMTSWIQSFTAEMVKQAGRVPAVYTSVDWWKTCTGNSAAFGKNPYMPAYWPSTNFSGPGTLGASWKSWNVWQWADSGTFPGDQDVFNGTAAALAGYASNRPVVGAPVGGLDQTAPVLGGVTVRGWAADTSSTASTKVTVSVNGKTVATLSATASRPDVAIAYPGIGDAHGFTGTVNATPGKDRICVVAYTLDKKKVKTLGCSTVSVGNASPDGSYNGLSATAGSVTVRGWAFDPEQPSVSTDVRVTVGGTTAGTIHADGYRPDVNAAKHITGNHGYNTAVPTTKTGTQSVCVTAINIGRGADWTTGCRTVTIPAAVRR
;
A
#
# COMPACT_ATOMS: atom_id res chain seq x y z
N MET A 1 -13.68 24.26 -63.03
CA MET A 1 -14.10 24.46 -61.63
C MET A 1 -13.21 25.52 -61.01
N HIS A 2 -13.79 26.71 -60.78
CA HIS A 2 -13.16 27.86 -60.11
C HIS A 2 -13.53 27.87 -58.61
N LEU A 3 -12.58 28.29 -57.77
CA LEU A 3 -12.63 29.19 -56.58
C LEU A 3 -11.60 28.77 -55.50
N PRO A 4 -11.12 29.68 -54.63
CA PRO A 4 -9.72 30.09 -54.68
C PRO A 4 -8.96 30.05 -53.33
N ARG A 5 -7.66 30.33 -53.42
CA ARG A 5 -6.76 30.65 -52.30
C ARG A 5 -7.05 32.05 -51.76
N HIS A 6 -7.12 32.20 -50.44
CA HIS A 6 -7.03 33.50 -49.76
C HIS A 6 -5.84 33.54 -48.79
N THR A 7 -4.99 34.53 -49.03
CA THR A 7 -3.90 35.04 -48.20
C THR A 7 -4.38 36.21 -47.34
N ALA A 8 -3.96 36.29 -46.07
CA ALA A 8 -3.82 37.53 -45.28
C ALA A 8 -2.90 37.21 -44.08
N ARG A 9 -1.61 37.57 -44.10
CA ARG A 9 -0.95 38.82 -43.63
C ARG A 9 -1.04 39.11 -42.13
N LEU A 10 0.16 39.23 -41.56
CA LEU A 10 0.55 39.57 -40.18
C LEU A 10 0.02 40.93 -39.71
N ALA A 11 -0.20 41.03 -38.39
CA ALA A 11 0.13 42.24 -37.63
C ALA A 11 0.69 41.84 -36.25
N VAL A 12 1.90 42.34 -35.97
CA VAL A 12 2.63 42.26 -34.71
C VAL A 12 2.25 43.49 -33.87
N ILE A 13 1.88 43.31 -32.61
CA ILE A 13 2.06 44.35 -31.57
C ILE A 13 2.53 43.66 -30.28
N ALA A 14 3.74 44.02 -29.87
CA ALA A 14 4.31 43.73 -28.56
C ALA A 14 3.94 44.85 -27.59
N ALA A 15 3.59 44.51 -26.35
CA ALA A 15 3.69 45.42 -25.21
C ALA A 15 3.93 44.59 -23.94
N ALA A 16 5.15 44.71 -23.41
CA ALA A 16 5.54 44.21 -22.11
C ALA A 16 5.04 45.17 -21.02
N ALA A 17 4.44 44.64 -19.96
CA ALA A 17 4.21 45.37 -18.71
C ALA A 17 4.66 44.48 -17.54
N LEU A 18 5.78 44.87 -16.95
CA LEU A 18 6.32 44.39 -15.70
C LEU A 18 5.46 44.97 -14.57
N THR A 19 4.81 44.14 -13.74
CA THR A 19 4.22 44.62 -12.48
C THR A 19 4.85 43.88 -11.30
N ALA A 20 5.52 44.65 -10.46
CA ALA A 20 6.19 44.25 -9.24
C ALA A 20 5.19 43.66 -8.23
N ALA A 21 5.53 42.49 -7.67
CA ALA A 21 4.85 41.94 -6.51
C ALA A 21 5.42 42.60 -5.24
N THR A 22 4.70 43.60 -4.71
CA THR A 22 4.93 44.13 -3.36
C THR A 22 4.43 43.13 -2.33
N VAL A 23 5.35 42.58 -1.53
CA VAL A 23 5.02 41.85 -0.30
C VAL A 23 4.59 42.87 0.75
N LEU A 24 3.27 42.97 1.00
CA LEU A 24 2.73 43.65 2.16
C LEU A 24 2.52 42.61 3.27
N THR A 25 3.38 42.67 4.30
CA THR A 25 3.15 42.04 5.59
C THR A 25 2.01 42.75 6.31
N ALA A 26 0.86 42.08 6.45
CA ALA A 26 -0.21 42.54 7.33
C ALA A 26 0.07 42.10 8.78
N PRO A 27 -0.22 42.95 9.80
CA PRO A 27 0.05 42.62 11.19
C PRO A 27 -0.95 41.59 11.72
N ALA A 28 -0.47 40.69 12.58
CA ALA A 28 -1.29 39.78 13.34
C ALA A 28 -2.20 40.58 14.29
N VAL A 29 -3.49 40.65 13.97
CA VAL A 29 -4.53 41.07 14.90
C VAL A 29 -5.00 39.81 15.64
N ALA A 30 -4.70 39.74 16.93
CA ALA A 30 -5.28 38.75 17.83
C ALA A 30 -6.79 39.01 17.94
N ALA A 31 -7.58 38.30 17.15
CA ALA A 31 -9.03 38.29 17.27
C ALA A 31 -9.42 37.25 18.33
N THR A 32 -9.62 37.71 19.56
CA THR A 32 -10.43 37.01 20.55
C THR A 32 -11.89 37.07 20.10
N THR A 33 -12.34 36.05 19.38
CA THR A 33 -13.77 35.86 19.09
C THR A 33 -14.23 34.58 19.78
N GLY A 34 -15.01 34.75 20.85
CA GLY A 34 -15.77 33.67 21.45
C GLY A 34 -16.67 33.06 20.39
N PHE A 35 -16.45 31.79 20.08
CA PHE A 35 -17.39 30.99 19.33
C PHE A 35 -18.59 30.72 20.24
N SER A 36 -19.71 31.42 20.00
CA SER A 36 -21.01 30.85 20.33
C SER A 36 -21.19 29.61 19.44
N PRO A 37 -21.49 28.43 20.00
CA PRO A 37 -21.79 27.27 19.18
C PRO A 37 -23.02 27.58 18.34
N ALA A 38 -22.92 27.38 17.02
CA ALA A 38 -24.07 27.32 16.15
C ALA A 38 -25.05 26.26 16.69
N PRO A 39 -26.38 26.51 16.67
CA PRO A 39 -27.34 25.54 17.15
C PRO A 39 -27.15 24.22 16.39
N SER A 40 -27.06 23.13 17.13
CA SER A 40 -27.07 21.79 16.59
C SER A 40 -28.27 21.65 15.65
N THR A 41 -28.03 21.30 14.39
CA THR A 41 -29.08 20.73 13.55
C THR A 41 -29.53 19.47 14.27
N GLY A 42 -30.70 19.53 14.92
CA GLY A 42 -31.17 18.51 15.86
C GLY A 42 -31.09 17.12 15.25
N SER A 43 -30.42 16.20 15.95
CA SER A 43 -30.67 14.79 15.72
C SER A 43 -32.16 14.56 16.01
N VAL A 44 -32.88 13.99 15.04
CA VAL A 44 -34.19 13.43 15.35
C VAL A 44 -33.93 12.34 16.38
N ALA A 45 -34.54 12.47 17.57
CA ALA A 45 -34.38 11.46 18.62
C ALA A 45 -34.73 10.07 18.06
N ALA A 46 -33.92 9.07 18.39
CA ALA A 46 -34.19 7.70 17.97
C ALA A 46 -35.61 7.28 18.43
N PRO A 47 -36.37 6.58 17.58
CA PRO A 47 -37.70 6.08 17.93
C PRO A 47 -37.66 5.17 19.15
N THR A 48 -38.74 5.13 19.93
CA THR A 48 -38.86 4.16 21.02
C THR A 48 -38.93 2.74 20.46
N VAL A 49 -38.48 1.75 21.23
CA VAL A 49 -38.61 0.32 20.84
C VAL A 49 -40.07 -0.04 20.54
N ALA A 50 -41.05 0.57 21.23
CA ALA A 50 -42.46 0.37 20.92
C ALA A 50 -42.86 0.88 19.52
N GLN A 51 -42.31 2.02 19.08
CA GLN A 51 -42.53 2.54 17.72
C GLN A 51 -41.86 1.66 16.67
N GLN A 52 -40.65 1.17 16.95
CA GLN A 52 -39.91 0.25 16.08
C GLN A 52 -40.66 -1.09 15.94
N ASN A 53 -41.15 -1.64 17.06
CA ASN A 53 -41.99 -2.84 17.10
C ASN A 53 -43.26 -2.70 16.23
N ALA A 54 -43.95 -1.56 16.34
CA ALA A 54 -45.16 -1.31 15.56
C ALA A 54 -44.88 -1.17 14.05
N ALA A 55 -43.70 -0.69 13.68
CA ALA A 55 -43.29 -0.51 12.30
C ALA A 55 -42.60 -1.74 11.67
N HIS A 56 -42.24 -2.74 12.50
CA HIS A 56 -41.29 -3.80 12.13
C HIS A 56 -39.99 -3.23 11.53
N ASP A 57 -39.49 -2.15 12.15
CA ASP A 57 -38.33 -1.41 11.68
C ASP A 57 -37.38 -1.05 12.83
N HIS A 58 -36.59 -2.01 13.29
CA HIS A 58 -35.57 -1.84 14.30
C HIS A 58 -34.26 -1.27 13.78
N VAL A 59 -33.71 -0.27 14.47
CA VAL A 59 -32.35 0.23 14.20
C VAL A 59 -31.31 -0.78 14.69
N MET A 60 -30.12 -0.76 14.09
CA MET A 60 -29.00 -1.56 14.57
C MET A 60 -28.57 -1.08 15.96
N GLY A 61 -28.64 -1.96 16.96
CA GLY A 61 -28.40 -1.57 18.36
C GLY A 61 -29.63 -1.11 19.12
N SER A 62 -30.82 -1.31 18.55
CA SER A 62 -32.11 -1.02 19.20
C SER A 62 -32.27 -1.71 20.56
N SER A 63 -31.55 -2.80 20.81
CA SER A 63 -31.64 -3.59 22.03
C SER A 63 -30.50 -3.36 23.02
N ILE A 64 -29.59 -2.44 22.72
CA ILE A 64 -28.44 -2.15 23.57
C ILE A 64 -28.82 -1.12 24.64
N THR A 65 -28.69 -1.53 25.90
CA THR A 65 -28.76 -0.58 27.01
C THR A 65 -27.47 0.23 27.07
N ALA A 66 -27.58 1.56 26.96
CA ALA A 66 -26.47 2.49 27.22
C ALA A 66 -25.90 2.28 28.64
N PRO A 67 -24.60 2.59 28.88
CA PRO A 67 -23.98 2.33 30.18
C PRO A 67 -24.70 3.04 31.33
N ALA A 68 -24.68 2.40 32.49
CA ALA A 68 -25.06 2.98 33.77
C ALA A 68 -24.36 4.35 33.95
N GLY A 69 -25.12 5.43 33.78
CA GLY A 69 -24.62 6.81 33.75
C GLY A 69 -25.49 7.78 32.93
N GLY A 70 -26.35 7.28 32.04
CA GLY A 70 -27.42 8.08 31.43
C GLY A 70 -28.48 8.48 32.47
N SER A 71 -28.86 9.76 32.51
CA SER A 71 -29.95 10.22 33.37
C SER A 71 -31.27 9.58 32.91
N THR A 72 -31.86 8.75 33.77
CA THR A 72 -33.23 8.27 33.60
C THR A 72 -34.19 9.40 33.96
N THR A 73 -34.73 10.10 32.97
CA THR A 73 -35.92 10.91 33.19
C THR A 73 -37.13 10.04 32.86
N ALA A 74 -37.93 9.74 33.88
CA ALA A 74 -39.25 9.15 33.66
C ALA A 74 -40.07 10.17 32.86
N ALA A 75 -40.51 9.79 31.66
CA ALA A 75 -41.56 10.55 31.00
C ALA A 75 -42.90 10.28 31.72
N ALA A 76 -43.81 11.26 31.67
CA ALA A 76 -45.11 11.20 32.34
C ALA A 76 -46.03 10.04 31.87
N ASP A 77 -45.59 9.22 30.92
CA ASP A 77 -46.27 8.03 30.39
C ASP A 77 -45.74 6.70 30.96
N GLY A 78 -44.77 6.73 31.89
CA GLY A 78 -44.19 5.52 32.49
C GLY A 78 -43.11 4.83 31.65
N SER A 79 -42.64 5.44 30.56
CA SER A 79 -41.48 4.94 29.81
C SER A 79 -40.15 5.31 30.49
N VAL A 80 -39.25 4.32 30.62
CA VAL A 80 -37.85 4.55 31.01
C VAL A 80 -37.10 5.06 29.78
N ARG A 81 -36.70 6.33 29.79
CA ARG A 81 -35.83 6.90 28.76
C ARG A 81 -34.39 6.83 29.23
N VAL A 82 -33.54 6.13 28.47
CA VAL A 82 -32.08 6.15 28.70
C VAL A 82 -31.51 7.14 27.69
N HIS A 83 -31.21 8.36 28.14
CA HIS A 83 -30.45 9.32 27.34
C HIS A 83 -28.96 9.02 27.53
N ALA A 84 -28.26 8.62 26.48
CA ALA A 84 -26.81 8.81 26.46
C ALA A 84 -26.55 10.32 26.29
N MET A 85 -25.71 10.89 27.17
CA MET A 85 -25.18 12.24 26.97
C MET A 85 -24.45 12.25 25.62
N THR A 86 -24.60 13.32 24.82
CA THR A 86 -23.73 13.58 23.66
C THR A 86 -22.29 13.30 24.04
N ALA A 87 -21.65 12.32 23.40
CA ALA A 87 -20.31 11.91 23.73
C ALA A 87 -19.34 13.09 23.50
N THR A 88 -18.82 13.68 24.58
CA THR A 88 -17.81 14.76 24.55
C THR A 88 -16.41 14.23 24.21
N ALA A 89 -16.27 12.90 24.15
CA ALA A 89 -15.08 12.16 23.75
C ALA A 89 -15.50 11.00 22.83
N GLY A 90 -14.54 10.44 22.08
CA GLY A 90 -14.78 9.34 21.17
C GLY A 90 -13.47 8.67 20.74
N PRO A 91 -13.52 7.70 19.82
CA PRO A 91 -12.31 7.10 19.24
C PRO A 91 -11.38 8.17 18.65
N SER A 92 -10.10 7.81 18.47
CA SER A 92 -9.08 8.72 17.93
C SER A 92 -9.57 9.48 16.69
N SER A 93 -9.28 10.77 16.63
CA SER A 93 -9.63 11.62 15.47
C SER A 93 -8.95 11.18 14.17
N THR A 94 -7.88 10.38 14.27
CA THR A 94 -7.17 9.78 13.13
C THR A 94 -7.77 8.44 12.68
N SER A 95 -8.69 7.86 13.43
CA SER A 95 -9.37 6.63 13.03
C SER A 95 -10.31 6.88 11.85
N ILE A 96 -10.50 5.85 11.03
CA ILE A 96 -11.47 5.91 9.93
C ILE A 96 -12.87 5.78 10.52
N ARG A 97 -13.66 6.85 10.46
CA ARG A 97 -15.01 6.89 11.03
C ARG A 97 -16.09 6.62 10.00
N GLY A 98 -17.19 6.07 10.47
CA GLY A 98 -18.42 5.81 9.72
C GLY A 98 -19.64 5.96 10.62
N PHE A 99 -20.77 5.51 10.12
CA PHE A 99 -22.04 5.56 10.82
C PHE A 99 -23.02 4.56 10.21
N ASP A 100 -24.09 4.23 10.91
CA ASP A 100 -25.15 3.41 10.35
C ASP A 100 -26.53 4.06 10.50
N VAL A 101 -27.41 3.79 9.54
CA VAL A 101 -28.72 4.43 9.41
C VAL A 101 -29.80 3.45 8.99
N SER A 102 -31.03 3.85 9.28
CA SER A 102 -32.26 3.14 8.89
C SER A 102 -33.28 4.13 8.30
N ALA A 103 -34.54 3.70 8.15
CA ALA A 103 -35.60 4.63 7.75
C ALA A 103 -35.91 5.72 8.80
N TRP A 104 -35.43 5.54 10.05
CA TRP A 104 -35.56 6.53 11.13
C TRP A 104 -34.65 7.75 10.98
N GLN A 105 -33.65 7.67 10.10
CA GLN A 105 -32.97 8.83 9.55
C GLN A 105 -33.53 9.06 8.13
N PRO A 106 -34.69 9.73 7.98
CA PRO A 106 -35.33 9.88 6.68
C PRO A 106 -34.40 10.59 5.71
N ASN A 107 -34.51 10.30 4.40
CA ASN A 107 -33.64 10.87 3.37
C ASN A 107 -33.47 12.39 3.47
N SER A 108 -34.54 13.12 3.80
CA SER A 108 -34.55 14.58 3.96
C SER A 108 -33.68 15.09 5.12
N SER A 109 -33.31 14.22 6.06
CA SER A 109 -32.47 14.54 7.22
C SER A 109 -30.98 14.24 7.00
N ILE A 110 -30.64 13.41 6.01
CA ILE A 110 -29.26 12.99 5.77
C ILE A 110 -28.64 13.85 4.67
N ASN A 111 -27.63 14.64 5.04
CA ASN A 111 -26.75 15.29 4.07
C ASN A 111 -25.43 14.51 3.95
N TRP A 112 -25.37 13.60 2.97
CA TRP A 112 -24.24 12.70 2.73
C TRP A 112 -22.94 13.45 2.42
N SER A 113 -23.00 14.52 1.62
CA SER A 113 -21.83 15.35 1.34
C SER A 113 -21.28 16.01 2.62
N THR A 114 -22.16 16.46 3.51
CA THR A 114 -21.76 17.00 4.82
C THR A 114 -21.14 15.93 5.72
N ALA A 115 -21.67 14.70 5.70
CA ALA A 115 -21.05 13.60 6.44
C ALA A 115 -19.64 13.30 5.90
N ALA A 116 -19.45 13.28 4.58
CA ALA A 116 -18.16 13.05 3.94
C ALA A 116 -17.12 14.14 4.29
N THR A 117 -17.52 15.42 4.24
CA THR A 117 -16.65 16.55 4.60
C THR A 117 -16.29 16.55 6.09
N LYS A 118 -17.20 16.11 6.97
CA LYS A 118 -16.93 15.87 8.41
C LYS A 118 -16.09 14.62 8.69
N GLY A 119 -15.75 13.84 7.65
CA GLY A 119 -14.79 12.75 7.74
C GLY A 119 -15.37 11.34 7.73
N ALA A 120 -16.67 11.16 7.47
CA ALA A 120 -17.24 9.82 7.27
C ALA A 120 -16.62 9.18 6.02
N ARG A 121 -16.27 7.90 6.12
CA ARG A 121 -15.67 7.12 5.01
C ARG A 121 -16.44 5.85 4.69
N PHE A 122 -17.27 5.38 5.60
CA PHE A 122 -18.16 4.26 5.35
C PHE A 122 -19.51 4.47 6.05
N ALA A 123 -20.55 3.78 5.58
CA ALA A 123 -21.82 3.68 6.27
C ALA A 123 -22.50 2.31 6.10
N TYR A 124 -23.25 1.84 7.10
CA TYR A 124 -24.20 0.75 6.94
C TYR A 124 -25.63 1.28 6.85
N ILE A 125 -26.45 0.67 6.00
CA ILE A 125 -27.79 1.15 5.67
C ILE A 125 -28.76 -0.03 5.80
N LYS A 126 -29.83 0.14 6.59
CA LYS A 126 -30.83 -0.91 6.76
C LYS A 126 -31.55 -1.20 5.44
N ALA A 127 -31.49 -2.44 4.99
CA ALA A 127 -32.27 -2.88 3.83
C ALA A 127 -33.55 -3.58 4.26
N THR A 128 -33.44 -4.55 5.17
CA THR A 128 -34.56 -5.42 5.54
C THR A 128 -34.61 -5.73 7.02
N GLU A 129 -35.77 -6.21 7.47
CA GLU A 129 -35.93 -6.89 8.75
C GLU A 129 -36.72 -8.17 8.52
N ALA A 130 -36.18 -9.28 9.04
CA ALA A 130 -36.74 -10.62 8.83
C ALA A 130 -36.95 -10.93 7.34
N THR A 131 -38.13 -11.46 7.01
CA THR A 131 -38.63 -11.69 5.65
C THR A 131 -39.86 -10.84 5.33
N THR A 132 -40.15 -9.81 6.14
CA THR A 132 -41.44 -9.10 6.13
C THR A 132 -41.30 -7.59 5.91
N TYR A 133 -40.15 -7.00 6.22
CA TYR A 133 -39.94 -5.56 6.09
C TYR A 133 -38.80 -5.25 5.12
N THR A 134 -39.06 -4.30 4.22
CA THR A 134 -38.05 -3.66 3.36
C THR A 134 -38.09 -2.16 3.59
N SER A 135 -36.92 -1.56 3.83
CA SER A 135 -36.79 -0.12 4.08
C SER A 135 -37.12 0.68 2.83
N SER A 136 -38.14 1.55 2.94
CA SER A 136 -38.52 2.48 1.88
C SER A 136 -37.46 3.56 1.59
N GLN A 137 -36.54 3.79 2.53
CA GLN A 137 -35.48 4.80 2.40
C GLN A 137 -34.21 4.23 1.75
N PHE A 138 -34.02 2.89 1.78
CA PHE A 138 -32.76 2.23 1.41
C PHE A 138 -32.21 2.64 0.05
N ALA A 139 -33.03 2.60 -1.01
CA ALA A 139 -32.54 2.85 -2.37
C ALA A 139 -31.94 4.27 -2.55
N SER A 140 -32.55 5.26 -1.90
CA SER A 140 -32.06 6.64 -1.93
C SER A 140 -30.84 6.83 -1.03
N GLN A 141 -30.84 6.22 0.17
CA GLN A 141 -29.69 6.25 1.07
C GLN A 141 -28.46 5.59 0.42
N TRP A 142 -28.66 4.43 -0.22
CA TRP A 142 -27.65 3.69 -0.97
C TRP A 142 -27.01 4.54 -2.06
N SER A 143 -27.82 5.03 -3.00
CA SER A 143 -27.33 5.84 -4.13
C SER A 143 -26.69 7.16 -3.69
N SER A 144 -27.24 7.82 -2.67
CA SER A 144 -26.68 9.08 -2.16
C SER A 144 -25.36 8.90 -1.41
N SER A 145 -25.20 7.77 -0.69
CA SER A 145 -23.94 7.43 -0.03
C SER A 145 -22.81 7.20 -1.05
N ALA A 146 -23.11 6.44 -2.11
CA ALA A 146 -22.20 6.19 -3.23
C ALA A 146 -21.80 7.50 -3.92
N ALA A 147 -22.77 8.37 -4.21
CA ALA A 147 -22.52 9.66 -4.85
C ALA A 147 -21.65 10.61 -4.01
N ALA A 148 -21.69 10.48 -2.68
CA ALA A 148 -20.83 11.23 -1.76
C ALA A 148 -19.43 10.61 -1.57
N GLY A 149 -19.11 9.51 -2.24
CA GLY A 149 -17.84 8.80 -2.10
C GLY A 149 -17.67 8.09 -0.76
N ILE A 150 -18.78 7.76 -0.08
CA ILE A 150 -18.81 7.00 1.16
C ILE A 150 -19.01 5.52 0.80
N LEU A 151 -18.11 4.65 1.26
CA LEU A 151 -18.27 3.20 1.12
C LEU A 151 -19.52 2.76 1.86
N HIS A 152 -20.31 1.84 1.33
CA HIS A 152 -21.63 1.56 1.88
C HIS A 152 -21.92 0.08 1.94
N GLY A 153 -22.60 -0.36 2.99
CA GLY A 153 -23.03 -1.73 3.20
C GLY A 153 -24.51 -1.79 3.54
N ALA A 154 -25.16 -2.88 3.15
CA ALA A 154 -26.53 -3.15 3.56
C ALA A 154 -26.51 -3.98 4.84
N TYR A 155 -27.50 -3.80 5.71
CA TYR A 155 -27.75 -4.72 6.81
C TYR A 155 -29.17 -5.23 6.88
N VAL A 156 -29.33 -6.38 7.53
CA VAL A 156 -30.61 -7.00 7.85
C VAL A 156 -30.73 -7.21 9.36
N PHE A 157 -31.82 -6.74 9.94
CA PHE A 157 -32.19 -7.06 11.32
C PHE A 157 -32.82 -8.46 11.38
N ALA A 158 -32.26 -9.35 12.19
CA ALA A 158 -32.68 -10.73 12.28
C ALA A 158 -33.81 -10.96 13.29
N THR A 159 -34.76 -11.82 12.95
CA THR A 159 -35.76 -12.36 13.88
C THR A 159 -35.79 -13.89 13.81
N PRO A 160 -34.84 -14.60 14.44
CA PRO A 160 -34.65 -16.05 14.28
C PRO A 160 -35.84 -16.95 14.63
N ASN A 161 -36.83 -16.46 15.37
CA ASN A 161 -38.07 -17.18 15.69
C ASN A 161 -39.14 -17.13 14.59
N THR A 162 -39.01 -16.24 13.59
CA THR A 162 -40.05 -16.06 12.55
C THR A 162 -39.64 -16.62 11.19
N ALA A 163 -38.34 -16.71 10.89
CA ALA A 163 -37.82 -17.23 9.63
C ALA A 163 -36.48 -17.95 9.86
N SER A 164 -36.09 -18.84 8.94
CA SER A 164 -34.76 -19.46 8.97
C SER A 164 -33.66 -18.49 8.53
N GLY A 165 -32.40 -18.82 8.85
CA GLY A 165 -31.25 -18.02 8.41
C GLY A 165 -31.18 -17.92 6.88
N ALA A 166 -31.35 -19.05 6.18
CA ALA A 166 -31.37 -19.05 4.71
C ALA A 166 -32.52 -18.21 4.13
N ALA A 167 -33.74 -18.32 4.66
CA ALA A 167 -34.87 -17.53 4.17
C ALA A 167 -34.67 -16.02 4.40
N THR A 168 -34.06 -15.65 5.53
CA THR A 168 -33.69 -14.25 5.82
C THR A 168 -32.62 -13.75 4.86
N ALA A 169 -31.62 -14.58 4.54
CA ALA A 169 -30.59 -14.24 3.55
C ALA A 169 -31.17 -14.08 2.14
N ASP A 170 -32.06 -14.98 1.71
CA ASP A 170 -32.75 -14.89 0.42
C ASP A 170 -33.53 -13.58 0.28
N TYR A 171 -34.32 -13.24 1.30
CA TYR A 171 -35.10 -12.02 1.32
C TYR A 171 -34.20 -10.78 1.31
N PHE A 172 -33.17 -10.76 2.15
CA PHE A 172 -32.21 -9.66 2.22
C PHE A 172 -31.51 -9.43 0.87
N LEU A 173 -31.02 -10.49 0.22
CA LEU A 173 -30.36 -10.41 -1.09
C LEU A 173 -31.29 -9.91 -2.19
N ALA A 174 -32.58 -10.28 -2.15
CA ALA A 174 -33.58 -9.80 -3.10
C ALA A 174 -33.94 -8.32 -2.92
N HIS A 175 -33.72 -7.75 -1.72
CA HIS A 175 -34.19 -6.40 -1.35
C HIS A 175 -33.08 -5.44 -0.92
N GLY A 176 -31.86 -5.62 -1.45
CA GLY A 176 -30.76 -4.64 -1.31
C GLY A 176 -29.49 -5.17 -0.66
N GLY A 177 -29.52 -6.39 -0.09
CA GLY A 177 -28.37 -7.03 0.56
C GLY A 177 -27.30 -7.58 -0.38
N ARG A 178 -27.46 -7.42 -1.70
CA ARG A 178 -26.51 -7.93 -2.70
C ARG A 178 -25.19 -7.17 -2.64
N TRP A 179 -24.10 -7.93 -2.59
CA TRP A 179 -22.76 -7.40 -2.66
C TRP A 179 -22.20 -7.46 -4.09
N THR A 180 -21.48 -6.42 -4.48
CA THR A 180 -20.73 -6.34 -5.74
C THR A 180 -19.27 -5.98 -5.47
N ALA A 181 -18.36 -6.58 -6.26
CA ALA A 181 -16.92 -6.34 -6.17
C ALA A 181 -16.49 -5.01 -6.82
N ASP A 182 -17.24 -3.94 -6.58
CA ASP A 182 -17.07 -2.62 -7.21
C ASP A 182 -16.08 -1.69 -6.48
N GLY A 183 -15.49 -2.17 -5.37
CA GLY A 183 -14.60 -1.39 -4.52
C GLY A 183 -15.30 -0.35 -3.64
N GLN A 184 -16.64 -0.31 -3.67
CA GLN A 184 -17.48 0.62 -2.91
C GLN A 184 -18.37 -0.08 -1.88
N THR A 185 -18.77 -1.31 -2.16
CA THR A 185 -19.74 -2.07 -1.37
C THR A 185 -19.08 -2.85 -0.24
N LEU A 186 -19.42 -2.54 1.02
CA LEU A 186 -19.00 -3.28 2.22
C LEU A 186 -19.64 -4.67 2.26
N PRO A 187 -19.11 -5.63 3.05
CA PRO A 187 -19.75 -6.93 3.22
C PRO A 187 -21.20 -6.75 3.70
N PRO A 188 -22.16 -7.55 3.20
CA PRO A 188 -23.49 -7.54 3.77
C PRO A 188 -23.43 -7.89 5.26
N LEU A 189 -24.24 -7.24 6.08
CA LEU A 189 -24.15 -7.35 7.52
C LEU A 189 -25.42 -7.97 8.13
N LEU A 190 -25.23 -9.01 8.94
CA LEU A 190 -26.25 -9.59 9.78
C LEU A 190 -26.27 -8.84 11.12
N ASP A 191 -27.35 -8.13 11.38
CA ASP A 191 -27.65 -7.60 12.70
C ASP A 191 -28.43 -8.66 13.48
N ILE A 192 -27.78 -9.22 14.51
CA ILE A 192 -28.33 -10.26 15.37
C ILE A 192 -28.15 -9.87 16.83
N GLU A 193 -29.22 -9.33 17.41
CA GLU A 193 -29.24 -8.78 18.77
C GLU A 193 -30.49 -9.20 19.56
N SER A 194 -30.75 -8.62 20.73
CA SER A 194 -31.84 -9.07 21.59
C SER A 194 -33.19 -8.85 20.94
N ASN A 195 -34.07 -9.85 21.05
CA ASN A 195 -35.43 -9.77 20.51
C ASN A 195 -36.22 -8.58 21.11
N PRO A 196 -36.61 -7.57 20.32
CA PRO A 196 -37.38 -6.43 20.80
C PRO A 196 -38.87 -6.78 21.04
N TYR A 197 -39.30 -7.96 20.56
CA TYR A 197 -40.67 -8.46 20.67
C TYR A 197 -40.89 -9.45 21.82
N GLY A 198 -39.85 -9.83 22.59
CA GLY A 198 -40.02 -10.84 23.63
C GLY A 198 -38.70 -11.38 24.21
N ALA A 199 -38.60 -12.71 24.32
CA ALA A 199 -37.45 -13.36 24.94
C ALA A 199 -36.15 -13.01 24.21
N ALA A 200 -35.13 -12.52 24.94
CA ALA A 200 -33.91 -11.95 24.37
C ALA A 200 -33.21 -12.83 23.31
N CYS A 201 -33.24 -14.16 23.46
CA CYS A 201 -32.67 -15.12 22.51
C CYS A 201 -33.71 -15.73 21.55
N TYR A 202 -34.83 -15.05 21.32
CA TYR A 202 -35.92 -15.47 20.42
C TYR A 202 -36.56 -16.82 20.79
N GLY A 203 -36.43 -17.25 22.06
CA GLY A 203 -36.88 -18.57 22.51
C GLY A 203 -36.04 -19.74 22.00
N LEU A 204 -34.87 -19.47 21.39
CA LEU A 204 -33.97 -20.50 20.88
C LEU A 204 -32.92 -20.89 21.91
N SER A 205 -32.48 -22.16 21.84
CA SER A 205 -31.29 -22.60 22.56
C SER A 205 -30.01 -22.06 21.89
N PRO A 206 -28.88 -21.98 22.61
CA PRO A 206 -27.58 -21.64 22.03
C PRO A 206 -27.19 -22.41 20.76
N ALA A 207 -27.49 -23.71 20.72
CA ALA A 207 -27.21 -24.57 19.57
C ALA A 207 -28.12 -24.26 18.37
N ALA A 208 -29.42 -23.99 18.63
CA ALA A 208 -30.36 -23.60 17.59
C ALA A 208 -30.01 -22.23 17.00
N MET A 209 -29.65 -21.26 17.84
CA MET A 209 -29.20 -19.94 17.40
C MET A 209 -27.92 -20.03 16.55
N THR A 210 -26.93 -20.81 17.00
CA THR A 210 -25.70 -21.05 16.24
C THR A 210 -26.01 -21.67 14.87
N SER A 211 -26.89 -22.66 14.82
CA SER A 211 -27.30 -23.30 13.56
C SER A 211 -28.01 -22.31 12.62
N TRP A 212 -28.81 -21.41 13.18
CA TRP A 212 -29.50 -20.37 12.41
C TRP A 212 -28.50 -19.39 11.75
N ILE A 213 -27.51 -18.90 12.50
CA ILE A 213 -26.49 -17.97 11.98
C ILE A 213 -25.61 -18.67 10.93
N GLN A 214 -25.31 -19.96 11.13
CA GLN A 214 -24.60 -20.77 10.13
C GLN A 214 -25.41 -20.89 8.83
N SER A 215 -26.72 -21.13 8.93
CA SER A 215 -27.62 -21.19 7.77
C SER A 215 -27.66 -19.87 6.99
N PHE A 216 -27.76 -18.73 7.68
CA PHE A 216 -27.68 -17.40 7.06
C PHE A 216 -26.33 -17.20 6.35
N THR A 217 -25.23 -17.47 7.05
CA THR A 217 -23.86 -17.31 6.51
C THR A 217 -23.64 -18.17 5.27
N ALA A 218 -24.09 -19.43 5.30
CA ALA A 218 -23.95 -20.36 4.18
C ALA A 218 -24.72 -19.88 2.94
N GLU A 219 -25.95 -19.39 3.11
CA GLU A 219 -26.76 -18.91 1.99
C GLU A 219 -26.19 -17.62 1.37
N MET A 220 -25.70 -16.70 2.21
CA MET A 220 -24.99 -15.50 1.73
C MET A 220 -23.73 -15.84 0.91
N VAL A 221 -22.93 -16.81 1.37
CA VAL A 221 -21.76 -17.27 0.60
C VAL A 221 -22.19 -17.92 -0.70
N LYS A 222 -23.24 -18.75 -0.68
CA LYS A 222 -23.76 -19.45 -1.85
C LYS A 222 -24.27 -18.49 -2.93
N GLN A 223 -25.00 -17.44 -2.56
CA GLN A 223 -25.64 -16.55 -3.53
C GLN A 223 -24.86 -15.28 -3.85
N ALA A 224 -24.12 -14.72 -2.87
CA ALA A 224 -23.38 -13.47 -3.04
C ALA A 224 -21.86 -13.67 -3.10
N GLY A 225 -21.35 -14.90 -2.92
CA GLY A 225 -19.90 -15.19 -2.94
C GLY A 225 -19.13 -14.48 -1.81
N ARG A 226 -19.84 -13.98 -0.78
CA ARG A 226 -19.28 -13.15 0.28
C ARG A 226 -19.74 -13.64 1.65
N VAL A 227 -18.79 -13.81 2.56
CA VAL A 227 -19.09 -14.05 3.99
C VAL A 227 -19.67 -12.76 4.59
N PRO A 228 -20.88 -12.79 5.17
CA PRO A 228 -21.47 -11.60 5.78
C PRO A 228 -20.74 -11.23 7.08
N ALA A 229 -20.71 -9.92 7.36
CA ALA A 229 -20.33 -9.41 8.67
C ALA A 229 -21.42 -9.75 9.70
N VAL A 230 -21.03 -9.83 10.97
CA VAL A 230 -21.95 -10.03 12.08
C VAL A 230 -21.86 -8.84 13.01
N TYR A 231 -22.99 -8.19 13.25
CA TYR A 231 -23.19 -7.22 14.31
C TYR A 231 -23.87 -7.89 15.50
N THR A 232 -23.31 -7.67 16.69
CA THR A 232 -23.87 -8.14 17.96
C THR A 232 -23.09 -7.53 19.13
N SER A 233 -23.75 -7.38 20.29
CA SER A 233 -23.04 -7.19 21.56
C SER A 233 -22.36 -8.49 22.03
N VAL A 234 -21.29 -8.35 22.81
CA VAL A 234 -20.56 -9.51 23.38
C VAL A 234 -21.44 -10.29 24.37
N ASP A 235 -22.27 -9.59 25.12
CA ASP A 235 -23.14 -10.20 26.14
C ASP A 235 -24.27 -11.00 25.50
N TRP A 236 -24.89 -10.47 24.43
CA TRP A 236 -25.87 -11.23 23.66
C TRP A 236 -25.22 -12.46 23.03
N TRP A 237 -24.02 -12.32 22.45
CA TRP A 237 -23.31 -13.44 21.85
C TRP A 237 -23.02 -14.56 22.86
N LYS A 238 -22.51 -14.23 24.05
CA LYS A 238 -22.27 -15.19 25.12
C LYS A 238 -23.54 -15.90 25.54
N THR A 239 -24.61 -15.15 25.74
CA THR A 239 -25.88 -15.64 26.27
C THR A 239 -26.61 -16.51 25.24
N CYS A 240 -26.81 -15.99 24.04
CA CYS A 240 -27.70 -16.58 23.05
C CYS A 240 -27.02 -17.56 22.09
N THR A 241 -25.68 -17.62 22.06
CA THR A 241 -24.93 -18.62 21.27
C THR A 241 -24.09 -19.57 22.11
N GLY A 242 -24.07 -19.39 23.44
CA GLY A 242 -23.16 -20.13 24.32
C GLY A 242 -21.70 -19.74 24.09
N ASN A 243 -21.48 -18.47 23.69
CA ASN A 243 -20.18 -17.94 23.29
C ASN A 243 -19.51 -18.77 22.18
N SER A 244 -20.25 -19.07 21.12
CA SER A 244 -19.76 -19.92 20.02
C SER A 244 -18.46 -19.36 19.42
N ALA A 245 -17.55 -20.28 19.07
CA ALA A 245 -16.28 -19.99 18.38
C ALA A 245 -16.33 -20.26 16.85
N ALA A 246 -17.51 -20.61 16.32
CA ALA A 246 -17.65 -21.12 14.96
C ALA A 246 -17.54 -20.06 13.85
N PHE A 247 -17.54 -18.77 14.19
CA PHE A 247 -17.75 -17.68 13.22
C PHE A 247 -16.53 -16.80 12.98
N GLY A 248 -15.32 -17.30 13.28
CA GLY A 248 -14.08 -16.52 13.10
C GLY A 248 -13.73 -16.13 11.66
N LYS A 249 -14.49 -16.61 10.66
CA LYS A 249 -14.40 -16.13 9.27
C LYS A 249 -15.32 -14.95 8.97
N ASN A 250 -16.37 -14.75 9.76
CA ASN A 250 -17.26 -13.61 9.64
C ASN A 250 -16.57 -12.37 10.20
N PRO A 251 -16.51 -11.25 9.45
CA PRO A 251 -16.12 -9.98 10.03
C PRO A 251 -16.99 -9.61 11.22
N TYR A 252 -16.40 -8.96 12.22
CA TYR A 252 -17.12 -8.62 13.44
C TYR A 252 -17.35 -7.12 13.57
N MET A 253 -18.60 -6.75 13.83
CA MET A 253 -19.01 -5.43 14.27
C MET A 253 -19.55 -5.49 15.71
N PRO A 254 -18.68 -5.46 16.75
CA PRO A 254 -19.13 -5.35 18.12
C PRO A 254 -19.90 -4.06 18.34
N ALA A 255 -20.91 -4.18 19.19
CA ALA A 255 -21.64 -3.05 19.73
C ALA A 255 -21.29 -2.89 21.21
N TYR A 256 -20.68 -1.75 21.54
CA TYR A 256 -20.26 -1.42 22.90
C TYR A 256 -20.07 0.09 23.02
N TRP A 257 -20.84 0.75 23.89
CA TRP A 257 -20.85 2.21 23.99
C TRP A 257 -20.21 2.68 25.31
N PRO A 258 -18.88 2.77 25.44
CA PRO A 258 -18.23 3.14 26.70
C PRO A 258 -18.46 4.61 27.05
N SER A 259 -18.47 4.94 28.35
CA SER A 259 -18.52 6.32 28.83
C SER A 259 -17.16 6.99 28.97
N THR A 260 -16.06 6.22 29.06
CA THR A 260 -14.73 6.75 29.41
C THR A 260 -13.57 6.18 28.60
N ASN A 261 -13.64 4.94 28.12
CA ASN A 261 -12.53 4.30 27.40
C ASN A 261 -12.88 4.03 25.92
N PHE A 262 -12.37 4.87 25.02
CA PHE A 262 -12.61 4.76 23.58
C PHE A 262 -11.47 4.09 22.79
N SER A 263 -10.60 3.32 23.47
CA SER A 263 -9.49 2.61 22.80
C SER A 263 -9.91 1.37 22.00
N GLY A 264 -11.13 0.88 22.23
CA GLY A 264 -11.72 -0.24 21.49
C GLY A 264 -12.94 -0.84 22.21
N PRO A 265 -13.56 -1.88 21.61
CA PRO A 265 -14.77 -2.54 22.11
C PRO A 265 -14.55 -3.46 23.32
N GLY A 266 -13.36 -3.48 23.92
CA GLY A 266 -13.01 -4.37 25.02
C GLY A 266 -12.89 -5.84 24.61
N THR A 267 -13.29 -6.76 25.50
CA THR A 267 -13.20 -8.21 25.30
C THR A 267 -14.18 -8.69 24.25
N LEU A 268 -13.69 -9.43 23.25
CA LEU A 268 -14.53 -9.97 22.16
C LEU A 268 -15.13 -11.33 22.50
N GLY A 269 -16.20 -11.72 21.78
CA GLY A 269 -16.75 -13.08 21.80
C GLY A 269 -15.77 -14.11 21.23
N ALA A 270 -15.91 -15.39 21.62
CA ALA A 270 -14.92 -16.42 21.33
C ALA A 270 -14.69 -16.72 19.83
N SER A 271 -15.61 -16.32 18.96
CA SER A 271 -15.43 -16.43 17.51
C SER A 271 -14.32 -15.52 16.98
N TRP A 272 -14.03 -14.39 17.64
CA TRP A 272 -13.22 -13.32 17.06
C TRP A 272 -11.97 -12.99 17.87
N LYS A 273 -10.85 -12.89 17.16
CA LYS A 273 -9.56 -12.42 17.70
C LYS A 273 -9.34 -10.92 17.49
N SER A 274 -10.12 -10.31 16.61
CA SER A 274 -10.10 -8.90 16.24
C SER A 274 -11.49 -8.49 15.76
N TRP A 275 -11.76 -7.19 15.69
CA TRP A 275 -12.97 -6.59 15.14
C TRP A 275 -12.65 -5.79 13.87
N ASN A 276 -13.67 -5.52 13.04
CA ASN A 276 -13.54 -4.80 11.77
C ASN A 276 -14.14 -3.40 11.86
N VAL A 277 -15.37 -3.32 12.36
CA VAL A 277 -16.09 -2.07 12.63
C VAL A 277 -16.51 -2.09 14.08
N TRP A 278 -16.60 -0.97 14.77
CA TRP A 278 -17.09 -0.91 16.14
C TRP A 278 -18.12 0.21 16.23
N GLN A 279 -19.35 -0.15 16.59
CA GLN A 279 -20.40 0.81 16.92
C GLN A 279 -20.19 1.26 18.38
N TRP A 280 -19.81 2.53 18.54
CA TRP A 280 -19.29 3.05 19.81
C TRP A 280 -20.18 4.11 20.46
N ALA A 281 -21.20 4.60 19.75
CA ALA A 281 -22.24 5.47 20.29
C ALA A 281 -23.51 5.37 19.44
N ASP A 282 -24.66 5.68 20.04
CA ASP A 282 -25.97 5.71 19.39
C ASP A 282 -26.28 7.03 18.66
N SER A 283 -25.37 8.00 18.79
CA SER A 283 -25.55 9.36 18.26
C SER A 283 -24.24 10.12 18.31
N GLY A 284 -24.09 11.12 17.43
CA GLY A 284 -22.89 11.97 17.45
C GLY A 284 -22.74 12.89 16.24
N THR A 285 -21.55 12.86 15.64
CA THR A 285 -21.17 13.79 14.56
C THR A 285 -21.90 13.50 13.25
N PHE A 286 -22.15 12.23 12.97
CA PHE A 286 -22.85 11.75 11.78
C PHE A 286 -24.31 11.39 12.10
N PRO A 287 -25.20 11.26 11.11
CA PRO A 287 -26.55 10.76 11.32
C PRO A 287 -26.54 9.34 11.89
N GLY A 288 -27.54 9.00 12.71
CA GLY A 288 -27.66 7.67 13.30
C GLY A 288 -26.52 7.33 14.25
N ASP A 289 -26.20 6.05 14.31
CA ASP A 289 -25.22 5.48 15.22
C ASP A 289 -23.79 5.76 14.72
N GLN A 290 -22.83 5.84 15.63
CA GLN A 290 -21.45 6.21 15.29
C GLN A 290 -20.54 4.99 15.26
N ASP A 291 -19.79 4.88 14.17
CA ASP A 291 -18.89 3.76 13.93
C ASP A 291 -17.44 4.17 13.75
N VAL A 292 -16.55 3.22 14.02
CA VAL A 292 -15.13 3.33 13.70
C VAL A 292 -14.63 2.04 13.06
N PHE A 293 -13.79 2.14 12.03
CA PHE A 293 -13.16 1.00 11.38
C PHE A 293 -11.77 0.71 11.97
N ASN A 294 -11.47 -0.55 12.20
CA ASN A 294 -10.18 -1.01 12.71
C ASN A 294 -9.15 -1.16 11.59
N GLY A 295 -8.49 -0.06 11.22
CA GLY A 295 -7.37 -0.11 10.30
C GLY A 295 -7.18 1.14 9.47
N THR A 296 -6.42 0.98 8.38
CA THR A 296 -6.11 2.05 7.42
C THR A 296 -7.21 2.17 6.36
N ALA A 297 -7.19 3.26 5.59
CA ALA A 297 -8.05 3.42 4.41
C ALA A 297 -7.89 2.27 3.40
N ALA A 298 -6.68 1.74 3.22
CA ALA A 298 -6.43 0.58 2.36
C ALA A 298 -7.08 -0.70 2.91
N ALA A 299 -7.02 -0.92 4.23
CA ALA A 299 -7.70 -2.03 4.86
C ALA A 299 -9.22 -1.93 4.72
N LEU A 300 -9.79 -0.72 4.79
CA LEU A 300 -11.22 -0.49 4.53
C LEU A 300 -11.60 -0.75 3.05
N ALA A 301 -10.77 -0.34 2.09
CA ALA A 301 -10.99 -0.66 0.68
C ALA A 301 -10.89 -2.17 0.41
N GLY A 302 -9.96 -2.87 1.07
CA GLY A 302 -9.86 -4.33 1.04
C GLY A 302 -11.09 -5.01 1.67
N TYR A 303 -11.59 -4.44 2.77
CA TYR A 303 -12.81 -4.87 3.43
C TYR A 303 -14.02 -4.79 2.49
N ALA A 304 -14.17 -3.71 1.72
CA ALA A 304 -15.22 -3.59 0.71
C ALA A 304 -15.04 -4.62 -0.44
N SER A 305 -13.87 -4.68 -1.05
CA SER A 305 -13.61 -5.43 -2.30
C SER A 305 -13.54 -6.97 -2.20
N ASN A 306 -13.78 -7.57 -1.03
CA ASN A 306 -13.60 -9.02 -0.77
C ASN A 306 -12.21 -9.54 -1.11
N ARG A 307 -11.22 -8.64 -1.12
CA ARG A 307 -9.83 -9.02 -1.27
C ARG A 307 -9.34 -9.41 0.11
N PRO A 308 -8.79 -10.62 0.31
CA PRO A 308 -8.10 -10.87 1.55
C PRO A 308 -6.97 -9.84 1.64
N VAL A 309 -7.06 -8.93 2.62
CA VAL A 309 -5.94 -8.10 3.07
C VAL A 309 -4.97 -9.03 3.78
N VAL A 310 -4.46 -10.02 3.06
CA VAL A 310 -3.29 -10.76 3.50
C VAL A 310 -2.14 -9.83 3.21
N GLY A 311 -1.51 -9.30 4.26
CA GLY A 311 -0.17 -8.72 4.15
C GLY A 311 0.77 -9.82 3.67
N ALA A 312 0.79 -10.05 2.37
CA ALA A 312 1.57 -11.03 1.66
C ALA A 312 2.22 -10.27 0.50
N PRO A 313 3.51 -10.51 0.23
CA PRO A 313 4.18 -9.77 -0.82
C PRO A 313 3.62 -10.23 -2.17
N VAL A 314 3.21 -9.26 -2.98
CA VAL A 314 2.86 -9.43 -4.39
C VAL A 314 3.91 -8.74 -5.26
N GLY A 315 3.95 -9.06 -6.55
CA GLY A 315 4.92 -8.49 -7.46
C GLY A 315 5.20 -9.37 -8.67
N GLY A 316 6.06 -8.86 -9.55
CA GLY A 316 6.55 -9.54 -10.74
C GLY A 316 7.92 -9.02 -11.16
N LEU A 317 8.70 -9.92 -11.79
CA LEU A 317 9.94 -9.58 -12.47
C LEU A 317 9.62 -9.27 -13.93
N ASP A 318 9.70 -8.01 -14.32
CA ASP A 318 9.33 -7.57 -15.67
C ASP A 318 10.47 -7.82 -16.66
N GLN A 319 11.72 -7.61 -16.24
CA GLN A 319 12.88 -7.71 -17.12
C GLN A 319 14.18 -8.01 -16.36
N THR A 320 15.03 -8.80 -17.00
CA THR A 320 16.46 -8.94 -16.71
C THR A 320 17.25 -8.66 -17.99
N ALA A 321 18.10 -7.64 -18.00
CA ALA A 321 18.90 -7.26 -19.17
C ALA A 321 20.40 -7.32 -18.84
N PRO A 322 21.23 -8.01 -19.63
CA PRO A 322 22.67 -8.03 -19.41
C PRO A 322 23.28 -6.64 -19.63
N VAL A 323 24.24 -6.30 -18.78
CA VAL A 323 25.22 -5.24 -19.02
C VAL A 323 26.61 -5.82 -18.79
N LEU A 324 27.68 -5.11 -19.17
CA LEU A 324 29.03 -5.56 -18.84
C LEU A 324 29.20 -5.62 -17.31
N GLY A 325 29.67 -6.76 -16.80
CA GLY A 325 29.90 -6.98 -15.37
C GLY A 325 28.63 -6.99 -14.49
N GLY A 326 27.44 -7.04 -15.09
CA GLY A 326 26.20 -6.93 -14.32
C GLY A 326 24.92 -7.27 -15.05
N VAL A 327 23.81 -7.13 -14.33
CA VAL A 327 22.45 -7.29 -14.87
C VAL A 327 21.56 -6.16 -14.36
N THR A 328 20.85 -5.51 -15.27
CA THR A 328 19.75 -4.61 -14.91
C THR A 328 18.49 -5.44 -14.66
N VAL A 329 17.86 -5.24 -13.51
CA VAL A 329 16.59 -5.84 -13.12
C VAL A 329 15.51 -4.78 -13.01
N ARG A 330 14.32 -5.07 -13.53
CA ARG A 330 13.14 -4.20 -13.44
C ARG A 330 11.93 -5.02 -13.06
N GLY A 331 11.06 -4.46 -12.23
CA GLY A 331 9.82 -5.09 -11.84
C GLY A 331 9.00 -4.22 -10.90
N TRP A 332 8.12 -4.86 -10.15
CA TRP A 332 7.35 -4.24 -9.09
C TRP A 332 7.12 -5.21 -7.94
N ALA A 333 6.95 -4.67 -6.74
CA ALA A 333 6.63 -5.43 -5.55
C ALA A 333 5.83 -4.57 -4.56
N ALA A 334 4.85 -5.17 -3.89
CA ALA A 334 4.04 -4.49 -2.90
C ALA A 334 3.69 -5.40 -1.72
N ASP A 335 3.51 -4.79 -0.55
CA ASP A 335 2.80 -5.38 0.58
C ASP A 335 1.35 -4.87 0.53
N THR A 336 0.40 -5.72 0.19
CA THR A 336 -0.99 -5.30 -0.06
C THR A 336 -1.73 -4.80 1.18
N SER A 337 -1.10 -4.87 2.36
CA SER A 337 -1.65 -4.31 3.60
C SER A 337 -1.25 -2.86 3.87
N SER A 338 -0.35 -2.28 3.07
CA SER A 338 0.27 -0.98 3.34
C SER A 338 0.40 -0.11 2.09
N THR A 339 0.40 1.21 2.28
CA THR A 339 0.76 2.17 1.24
C THR A 339 2.27 2.39 1.12
N ALA A 340 3.05 1.96 2.11
CA ALA A 340 4.49 2.12 2.09
C ALA A 340 5.13 1.14 1.09
N SER A 341 6.08 1.63 0.30
CA SER A 341 6.88 0.83 -0.63
C SER A 341 7.66 -0.25 0.11
N THR A 342 7.71 -1.46 -0.45
CA THR A 342 8.54 -2.55 0.09
C THR A 342 9.96 -2.57 -0.51
N LYS A 343 10.79 -3.52 -0.06
CA LYS A 343 12.11 -3.81 -0.61
C LYS A 343 12.13 -5.19 -1.26
N VAL A 344 12.96 -5.33 -2.28
CA VAL A 344 13.26 -6.62 -2.94
C VAL A 344 14.73 -6.96 -2.77
N THR A 345 15.04 -8.24 -2.62
CA THR A 345 16.42 -8.75 -2.69
C THR A 345 16.67 -9.34 -4.07
N VAL A 346 17.87 -9.12 -4.57
CA VAL A 346 18.33 -9.67 -5.85
C VAL A 346 19.49 -10.61 -5.56
N SER A 347 19.40 -11.84 -6.06
CA SER A 347 20.46 -12.84 -5.93
C SER A 347 21.01 -13.25 -7.30
N VAL A 348 22.32 -13.52 -7.31
CA VAL A 348 23.08 -14.05 -8.44
C VAL A 348 23.60 -15.43 -8.01
N ASN A 349 23.23 -16.47 -8.75
CA ASN A 349 23.58 -17.86 -8.47
C ASN A 349 23.30 -18.28 -7.01
N GLY A 350 22.17 -17.80 -6.47
CA GLY A 350 21.71 -18.10 -5.11
C GLY A 350 22.30 -17.21 -4.02
N LYS A 351 23.31 -16.37 -4.30
CA LYS A 351 23.87 -15.41 -3.35
C LYS A 351 23.18 -14.05 -3.50
N THR A 352 22.61 -13.51 -2.43
CA THR A 352 22.08 -12.14 -2.43
C THR A 352 23.21 -11.14 -2.66
N VAL A 353 23.08 -10.30 -3.68
CA VAL A 353 24.08 -9.28 -4.05
C VAL A 353 23.58 -7.85 -3.85
N ALA A 354 22.26 -7.65 -3.78
CA ALA A 354 21.67 -6.32 -3.60
C ALA A 354 20.30 -6.39 -2.93
N THR A 355 19.91 -5.25 -2.36
CA THR A 355 18.53 -4.96 -1.94
C THR A 355 18.09 -3.65 -2.59
N LEU A 356 16.97 -3.66 -3.30
CA LEU A 356 16.41 -2.51 -3.99
C LEU A 356 15.12 -2.06 -3.31
N SER A 357 14.87 -0.74 -3.29
CA SER A 357 13.59 -0.19 -2.85
C SER A 357 12.60 -0.16 -4.03
N ALA A 358 11.36 -0.59 -3.79
CA ALA A 358 10.31 -0.58 -4.80
C ALA A 358 9.53 0.74 -4.75
N THR A 359 10.19 1.88 -4.98
CA THR A 359 9.61 3.22 -4.82
C THR A 359 9.17 3.90 -6.11
N ALA A 360 9.46 3.31 -7.28
CA ALA A 360 9.12 3.91 -8.57
C ALA A 360 7.60 3.83 -8.83
N SER A 361 7.06 4.83 -9.54
CA SER A 361 5.63 4.87 -9.86
C SER A 361 5.21 3.74 -10.83
N ARG A 362 4.10 3.09 -10.50
CA ARG A 362 3.41 2.02 -11.22
C ARG A 362 1.90 2.24 -11.12
N PRO A 363 1.32 3.15 -11.92
CA PRO A 363 -0.11 3.42 -11.89
C PRO A 363 -0.97 2.20 -12.22
N ASP A 364 -0.47 1.31 -13.09
CA ASP A 364 -1.09 0.03 -13.40
C ASP A 364 -1.21 -0.88 -12.17
N VAL A 365 -0.21 -0.87 -11.29
CA VAL A 365 -0.25 -1.58 -10.01
C VAL A 365 -1.24 -0.92 -9.06
N ALA A 366 -1.29 0.40 -9.00
CA ALA A 366 -2.28 1.12 -8.17
C ALA A 366 -3.73 0.84 -8.62
N ILE A 367 -3.97 0.69 -9.93
CA ILE A 367 -5.27 0.30 -10.49
C ILE A 367 -5.58 -1.15 -10.13
N ALA A 368 -4.62 -2.06 -10.30
CA ALA A 368 -4.80 -3.47 -10.00
C ALA A 368 -4.97 -3.72 -8.49
N TYR A 369 -4.36 -2.89 -7.65
CA TYR A 369 -4.38 -2.93 -6.18
C TYR A 369 -4.80 -1.56 -5.59
N PRO A 370 -6.10 -1.20 -5.65
CA PRO A 370 -6.55 0.08 -5.13
C PRO A 370 -6.22 0.26 -3.64
N GLY A 371 -5.77 1.46 -3.28
CA GLY A 371 -5.50 1.85 -1.90
C GLY A 371 -4.06 1.68 -1.41
N ILE A 372 -3.17 1.04 -2.17
CA ILE A 372 -1.74 0.94 -1.79
C ILE A 372 -0.86 2.06 -2.38
N GLY A 373 -1.41 2.90 -3.27
CA GLY A 373 -0.63 3.90 -4.01
C GLY A 373 0.13 3.30 -5.21
N ASP A 374 0.90 4.11 -5.93
CA ASP A 374 1.60 3.72 -7.16
C ASP A 374 3.11 3.51 -6.96
N ALA A 375 3.68 3.91 -5.82
CA ALA A 375 5.11 3.81 -5.53
C ALA A 375 5.54 2.37 -5.15
N HIS A 376 5.48 1.45 -6.12
CA HIS A 376 5.73 0.01 -5.94
C HIS A 376 6.63 -0.62 -7.03
N GLY A 377 7.22 0.18 -7.91
CA GLY A 377 8.15 -0.27 -8.94
C GLY A 377 9.60 -0.29 -8.47
N PHE A 378 10.40 -1.23 -8.94
CA PHE A 378 11.86 -1.24 -8.74
C PHE A 378 12.61 -1.32 -10.06
N THR A 379 13.77 -0.67 -10.09
CA THR A 379 14.77 -0.84 -11.13
C THR A 379 16.16 -0.70 -10.51
N GLY A 380 17.13 -1.49 -10.96
CA GLY A 380 18.50 -1.40 -10.48
C GLY A 380 19.44 -2.28 -11.28
N THR A 381 20.73 -1.94 -11.27
CA THR A 381 21.77 -2.79 -11.87
C THR A 381 22.59 -3.42 -10.76
N VAL A 382 22.75 -4.74 -10.82
CA VAL A 382 23.51 -5.53 -9.85
C VAL A 382 24.74 -6.13 -10.50
N ASN A 383 25.83 -6.25 -9.73
CA ASN A 383 27.05 -6.89 -10.22
C ASN A 383 26.82 -8.39 -10.42
N ALA A 384 27.39 -8.92 -11.49
CA ALA A 384 27.28 -10.30 -11.89
C ALA A 384 28.61 -10.76 -12.49
N THR A 385 28.86 -12.06 -12.49
CA THR A 385 30.12 -12.63 -13.00
C THR A 385 30.05 -12.82 -14.52
N PRO A 386 31.18 -12.66 -15.24
CA PRO A 386 31.20 -12.97 -16.67
C PRO A 386 30.79 -14.44 -16.91
N GLY A 387 29.85 -14.65 -17.83
CA GLY A 387 29.29 -15.98 -18.11
C GLY A 387 27.78 -16.06 -17.90
N LYS A 388 27.26 -17.29 -17.76
CA LYS A 388 25.82 -17.54 -17.56
C LYS A 388 25.48 -17.48 -16.08
N ASP A 389 24.74 -16.45 -15.69
CA ASP A 389 24.33 -16.22 -14.30
C ASP A 389 22.80 -16.34 -14.13
N ARG A 390 22.39 -17.02 -13.07
CA ARG A 390 20.98 -17.11 -12.66
C ARG A 390 20.64 -15.98 -11.69
N ILE A 391 19.76 -15.10 -12.14
CA ILE A 391 19.28 -13.94 -11.40
C ILE A 391 17.90 -14.26 -10.82
N CYS A 392 17.71 -14.08 -9.52
CA CYS A 392 16.41 -14.23 -8.88
C CYS A 392 16.06 -12.98 -8.08
N VAL A 393 14.79 -12.60 -8.08
CA VAL A 393 14.27 -11.46 -7.30
C VAL A 393 13.21 -11.93 -6.33
N VAL A 394 13.29 -11.48 -5.08
CA VAL A 394 12.41 -11.89 -4.00
C VAL A 394 11.87 -10.65 -3.27
N ALA A 395 10.57 -10.62 -3.01
CA ALA A 395 9.90 -9.57 -2.24
C ALA A 395 9.54 -10.03 -0.84
N TYR A 396 9.46 -9.08 0.08
CA TYR A 396 9.06 -9.29 1.48
C TYR A 396 7.88 -8.39 1.85
N THR A 397 7.14 -8.79 2.88
CA THR A 397 6.27 -7.86 3.62
C THR A 397 7.12 -6.85 4.38
N LEU A 398 6.54 -5.72 4.79
CA LEU A 398 7.26 -4.67 5.51
C LEU A 398 7.81 -5.15 6.85
N ASP A 399 7.09 -6.06 7.52
CA ASP A 399 7.53 -6.74 8.75
C ASP A 399 8.52 -7.89 8.51
N LYS A 400 8.82 -8.21 7.24
CA LYS A 400 9.67 -9.31 6.76
C LYS A 400 9.22 -10.72 7.17
N LYS A 401 8.00 -10.89 7.69
CA LYS A 401 7.51 -12.21 8.11
C LYS A 401 7.12 -13.10 6.94
N LYS A 402 6.80 -12.53 5.78
CA LYS A 402 6.44 -13.27 4.58
C LYS A 402 7.33 -12.88 3.41
N VAL A 403 7.53 -13.85 2.51
CA VAL A 403 8.45 -13.76 1.38
C VAL A 403 7.83 -14.38 0.14
N LYS A 404 8.09 -13.80 -1.04
CA LYS A 404 7.65 -14.32 -2.35
C LYS A 404 8.74 -14.14 -3.38
N THR A 405 9.09 -15.21 -4.09
CA THR A 405 9.93 -15.12 -5.30
C THR A 405 9.12 -14.51 -6.43
N LEU A 406 9.60 -13.40 -6.99
CA LEU A 406 8.94 -12.68 -8.08
C LEU A 406 9.27 -13.26 -9.45
N GLY A 407 10.45 -13.88 -9.56
CA GLY A 407 10.91 -14.53 -10.79
C GLY A 407 12.40 -14.85 -10.72
N CYS A 408 12.83 -15.73 -11.62
CA CYS A 408 14.23 -16.02 -11.89
C CYS A 408 14.47 -16.07 -13.40
N SER A 409 15.64 -15.63 -13.83
CA SER A 409 16.07 -15.66 -15.24
C SER A 409 17.56 -15.98 -15.33
N THR A 410 17.97 -16.63 -16.41
CA THR A 410 19.39 -16.88 -16.69
C THR A 410 19.86 -15.90 -17.75
N VAL A 411 20.92 -15.14 -17.44
CA VAL A 411 21.45 -14.06 -18.28
C VAL A 411 22.92 -14.34 -18.59
N SER A 412 23.36 -14.06 -19.82
CA SER A 412 24.78 -14.15 -20.19
C SER A 412 25.41 -12.77 -20.05
N VAL A 413 26.31 -12.62 -19.08
CA VAL A 413 26.96 -11.36 -18.72
C VAL A 413 28.33 -11.28 -19.37
N GLY A 414 28.62 -10.16 -20.04
CA GLY A 414 29.92 -9.91 -20.67
C GLY A 414 31.00 -9.53 -19.66
N ASN A 415 32.26 -9.76 -20.02
CA ASN A 415 33.39 -9.35 -19.19
C ASN A 415 33.54 -7.82 -19.17
N ALA A 416 33.53 -7.25 -17.97
CA ALA A 416 33.72 -5.82 -17.73
C ALA A 416 35.18 -5.44 -17.43
N SER A 417 36.05 -6.40 -17.07
CA SER A 417 37.45 -6.08 -16.77
C SER A 417 38.20 -5.54 -17.98
N PRO A 418 39.20 -4.66 -17.77
CA PRO A 418 40.05 -4.14 -18.83
C PRO A 418 40.73 -5.24 -19.64
N ASP A 419 41.04 -4.91 -20.88
CA ASP A 419 41.87 -5.71 -21.78
C ASP A 419 43.10 -4.90 -22.18
N GLY A 420 44.19 -5.57 -22.53
CA GLY A 420 45.45 -4.90 -22.80
C GLY A 420 46.52 -5.82 -23.36
N SER A 421 47.60 -5.21 -23.83
CA SER A 421 48.80 -5.93 -24.23
C SER A 421 50.04 -5.18 -23.77
N TYR A 422 50.94 -5.91 -23.13
CA TYR A 422 52.26 -5.45 -22.77
C TYR A 422 53.30 -6.13 -23.68
N ASN A 423 53.81 -5.38 -24.67
CA ASN A 423 54.60 -5.94 -25.78
C ASN A 423 56.00 -5.35 -25.96
N GLY A 424 56.38 -4.30 -25.21
CA GLY A 424 57.73 -3.75 -25.23
C GLY A 424 58.20 -3.40 -23.82
N LEU A 425 59.44 -3.80 -23.51
CA LEU A 425 60.12 -3.47 -22.27
C LEU A 425 61.59 -3.18 -22.58
N SER A 426 62.08 -2.04 -22.11
CA SER A 426 63.51 -1.71 -22.09
C SER A 426 63.86 -1.01 -20.79
N ALA A 427 65.15 -1.02 -20.42
CA ALA A 427 65.64 -0.36 -19.22
C ALA A 427 66.87 0.49 -19.53
N THR A 428 66.93 1.63 -18.86
CA THR A 428 68.13 2.47 -18.77
C THR A 428 68.43 2.69 -17.29
N ALA A 429 69.61 3.23 -16.95
CA ALA A 429 69.91 3.54 -15.57
C ALA A 429 68.84 4.51 -15.01
N GLY A 430 68.13 4.10 -13.96
CA GLY A 430 67.11 4.91 -13.28
C GLY A 430 65.69 4.85 -13.87
N SER A 431 65.44 4.10 -14.95
CA SER A 431 64.08 4.00 -15.51
C SER A 431 63.82 2.71 -16.30
N VAL A 432 62.54 2.31 -16.38
CA VAL A 432 62.06 1.28 -17.30
C VAL A 432 61.06 1.89 -18.28
N THR A 433 61.21 1.63 -19.57
CA THR A 433 60.22 2.02 -20.58
C THR A 433 59.32 0.84 -20.88
N VAL A 434 58.01 1.02 -20.69
CA VAL A 434 56.99 0.02 -21.02
C VAL A 434 56.18 0.50 -22.22
N ARG A 435 55.87 -0.44 -23.13
CA ARG A 435 55.05 -0.19 -24.31
C ARG A 435 53.92 -1.20 -24.41
N GLY A 436 52.75 -0.69 -24.75
CA GLY A 436 51.56 -1.51 -24.89
C GLY A 436 50.31 -0.74 -25.24
N TRP A 437 49.17 -1.35 -24.94
CA TRP A 437 47.86 -0.72 -24.96
C TRP A 437 46.99 -1.31 -23.86
N ALA A 438 46.00 -0.54 -23.40
CA ALA A 438 44.97 -0.98 -22.45
C ALA A 438 43.68 -0.19 -22.70
N PHE A 439 42.52 -0.84 -22.58
CA PHE A 439 41.22 -0.18 -22.60
C PHE A 439 40.24 -0.88 -21.65
N ASP A 440 39.23 -0.16 -21.18
CA ASP A 440 38.14 -0.71 -20.39
C ASP A 440 36.89 -0.90 -21.27
N PRO A 441 36.33 -2.11 -21.38
CA PRO A 441 35.17 -2.35 -22.24
C PRO A 441 33.88 -1.68 -21.73
N GLU A 442 33.77 -1.30 -20.45
CA GLU A 442 32.65 -0.49 -19.95
C GLU A 442 32.72 0.98 -20.40
N GLN A 443 33.92 1.48 -20.73
CA GLN A 443 34.18 2.83 -21.20
C GLN A 443 35.11 2.82 -22.43
N PRO A 444 34.68 2.20 -23.56
CA PRO A 444 35.58 1.84 -24.66
C PRO A 444 36.18 3.04 -25.40
N SER A 445 35.67 4.26 -25.18
CA SER A 445 36.19 5.51 -25.76
C SER A 445 37.05 6.33 -24.80
N VAL A 446 37.16 5.92 -23.54
CA VAL A 446 37.90 6.63 -22.49
C VAL A 446 39.23 5.92 -22.26
N SER A 447 40.33 6.68 -22.31
CA SER A 447 41.65 6.18 -21.98
C SER A 447 41.68 5.73 -20.52
N THR A 448 42.22 4.54 -20.26
CA THR A 448 42.43 4.04 -18.90
C THR A 448 43.88 4.24 -18.43
N ASP A 449 44.10 4.13 -17.13
CA ASP A 449 45.42 4.15 -16.53
C ASP A 449 46.02 2.74 -16.46
N VAL A 450 47.35 2.66 -16.56
CA VAL A 450 48.13 1.44 -16.37
C VAL A 450 49.13 1.64 -15.24
N ARG A 451 49.05 0.81 -14.21
CA ARG A 451 49.99 0.75 -13.09
C ARG A 451 51.19 -0.11 -13.47
N VAL A 452 52.39 0.41 -13.26
CA VAL A 452 53.65 -0.32 -13.49
C VAL A 452 54.30 -0.64 -12.15
N THR A 453 54.62 -1.91 -11.91
CA THR A 453 55.42 -2.33 -10.76
C THR A 453 56.79 -2.82 -11.19
N VAL A 454 57.84 -2.52 -10.42
CA VAL A 454 59.22 -2.96 -10.64
C VAL A 454 59.73 -3.63 -9.36
N GLY A 455 60.09 -4.91 -9.44
CA GLY A 455 60.50 -5.70 -8.28
C GLY A 455 59.40 -5.80 -7.21
N GLY A 456 58.13 -5.83 -7.64
CA GLY A 456 56.95 -5.88 -6.77
C GLY A 456 56.51 -4.53 -6.17
N THR A 457 57.25 -3.44 -6.41
CA THR A 457 56.88 -2.10 -5.92
C THR A 457 56.31 -1.25 -7.05
N THR A 458 55.22 -0.51 -6.81
CA THR A 458 54.68 0.44 -7.81
C THR A 458 55.74 1.50 -8.14
N ALA A 459 56.14 1.55 -9.41
CA ALA A 459 57.08 2.53 -9.94
C ALA A 459 56.37 3.76 -10.50
N GLY A 460 55.13 3.60 -10.99
CA GLY A 460 54.31 4.70 -11.46
C GLY A 460 53.02 4.26 -12.13
N THR A 461 52.22 5.23 -12.55
CA THR A 461 50.99 5.07 -13.32
C THR A 461 51.12 5.84 -14.63
N ILE A 462 50.67 5.27 -15.73
CA ILE A 462 50.71 5.87 -17.07
C ILE A 462 49.27 6.00 -17.56
N HIS A 463 48.90 7.15 -18.11
CA HIS A 463 47.64 7.30 -18.82
C HIS A 463 47.78 6.73 -20.24
N ALA A 464 46.94 5.78 -20.64
CA ALA A 464 47.05 5.10 -21.93
C ALA A 464 46.34 5.87 -23.05
N ASP A 465 46.79 7.09 -23.35
CA ASP A 465 46.16 8.03 -24.28
C ASP A 465 46.83 8.14 -25.66
N GLY A 466 47.73 7.22 -25.99
CA GLY A 466 48.32 7.11 -27.32
C GLY A 466 47.33 6.57 -28.36
N TYR A 467 47.24 7.19 -29.54
CA TYR A 467 46.36 6.71 -30.60
C TYR A 467 46.84 5.38 -31.20
N ARG A 468 45.96 4.37 -31.21
CA ARG A 468 46.23 3.01 -31.71
C ARG A 468 45.11 2.55 -32.64
N PRO A 469 45.12 2.97 -33.92
CA PRO A 469 44.04 2.65 -34.87
C PRO A 469 43.94 1.14 -35.14
N ASP A 470 45.06 0.42 -35.04
CA ASP A 470 45.10 -1.04 -35.15
C ASP A 470 44.34 -1.74 -34.02
N VAL A 471 44.44 -1.21 -32.78
CA VAL A 471 43.69 -1.72 -31.63
C VAL A 471 42.21 -1.40 -31.75
N ASN A 472 41.88 -0.16 -32.13
CA ASN A 472 40.50 0.27 -32.38
C ASN A 472 39.81 -0.63 -33.41
N ALA A 473 40.48 -0.92 -34.51
CA ALA A 473 39.97 -1.81 -35.54
C ALA A 473 39.80 -3.26 -35.03
N ALA A 474 40.80 -3.80 -34.33
CA ALA A 474 40.79 -5.19 -33.87
C ALA A 474 39.78 -5.46 -32.74
N LYS A 475 39.51 -4.46 -31.89
CA LYS A 475 38.61 -4.58 -30.73
C LYS A 475 37.23 -3.98 -30.97
N HIS A 476 37.01 -3.36 -32.13
CA HIS A 476 35.79 -2.64 -32.48
C HIS A 476 35.46 -1.53 -31.47
N ILE A 477 36.47 -0.74 -31.11
CA ILE A 477 36.37 0.39 -30.16
C ILE A 477 36.87 1.69 -30.79
N THR A 478 36.72 2.80 -30.07
CA THR A 478 37.17 4.15 -30.48
C THR A 478 38.04 4.78 -29.42
N GLY A 479 38.72 5.89 -29.68
CA GLY A 479 39.54 6.60 -28.67
C GLY A 479 41.01 6.22 -28.71
N ASN A 480 41.72 6.58 -27.65
CA ASN A 480 43.17 6.36 -27.51
C ASN A 480 43.44 5.39 -26.37
N HIS A 481 44.35 4.44 -26.61
CA HIS A 481 44.53 3.27 -25.72
C HIS A 481 45.99 2.85 -25.57
N GLY A 482 46.93 3.54 -26.24
CA GLY A 482 48.34 3.19 -26.28
C GLY A 482 49.15 3.84 -25.17
N TYR A 483 50.22 3.17 -24.74
CA TYR A 483 51.23 3.77 -23.87
C TYR A 483 52.63 3.38 -24.33
N ASN A 484 53.57 4.31 -24.20
CA ASN A 484 55.00 4.12 -24.48
C ASN A 484 55.80 5.10 -23.63
N THR A 485 55.97 4.78 -22.35
CA THR A 485 56.42 5.76 -21.35
C THR A 485 57.49 5.18 -20.45
N ALA A 486 58.53 5.98 -20.18
CA ALA A 486 59.56 5.68 -19.20
C ALA A 486 59.06 5.98 -17.79
N VAL A 487 59.13 5.01 -16.90
CA VAL A 487 58.76 5.13 -15.49
C VAL A 487 60.04 5.09 -14.65
N PRO A 488 60.30 6.10 -13.79
CA PRO A 488 61.46 6.12 -12.92
C PRO A 488 61.50 4.94 -11.94
N THR A 489 62.69 4.43 -11.63
CA THR A 489 62.88 3.43 -10.59
C THR A 489 64.29 3.48 -10.03
N THR A 490 64.43 3.23 -8.72
CA THR A 490 65.73 3.09 -8.05
C THR A 490 66.26 1.66 -8.07
N LYS A 491 65.48 0.71 -8.57
CA LYS A 491 65.86 -0.71 -8.64
C LYS A 491 66.92 -0.90 -9.72
N THR A 492 67.89 -1.78 -9.47
CA THR A 492 68.96 -2.15 -10.40
C THR A 492 69.02 -3.68 -10.56
N GLY A 493 69.76 -4.17 -11.55
CA GLY A 493 69.87 -5.61 -11.84
C GLY A 493 68.61 -6.18 -12.47
N THR A 494 68.46 -7.51 -12.46
CA THR A 494 67.30 -8.18 -13.05
C THR A 494 66.05 -7.98 -12.18
N GLN A 495 65.05 -7.30 -12.72
CA GLN A 495 63.80 -6.99 -12.04
C GLN A 495 62.60 -7.51 -12.81
N SER A 496 61.56 -7.96 -12.09
CA SER A 496 60.24 -8.23 -12.66
C SER A 496 59.48 -6.92 -12.82
N VAL A 497 58.96 -6.68 -14.02
CA VAL A 497 58.15 -5.51 -14.37
C VAL A 497 56.76 -5.99 -14.79
N CYS A 498 55.75 -5.67 -13.99
CA CYS A 498 54.35 -6.00 -14.28
C CYS A 498 53.58 -4.76 -14.68
N VAL A 499 52.65 -4.92 -15.62
CA VAL A 499 51.74 -3.85 -16.04
C VAL A 499 50.30 -4.28 -15.79
N THR A 500 49.57 -3.50 -15.00
CA THR A 500 48.17 -3.73 -14.63
C THR A 500 47.31 -2.59 -15.14
N ALA A 501 46.38 -2.91 -16.03
CA ALA A 501 45.34 -1.98 -16.46
C ALA A 501 44.37 -1.75 -15.30
N ILE A 502 44.13 -0.49 -14.96
CA ILE A 502 43.23 -0.08 -13.88
C ILE A 502 41.80 -0.06 -14.42
N ASN A 503 40.87 -0.64 -13.68
CA ASN A 503 39.47 -0.74 -14.11
C ASN A 503 38.68 0.56 -13.91
N ILE A 504 37.78 0.86 -14.84
CA ILE A 504 36.80 1.95 -14.80
C ILE A 504 35.38 1.35 -14.84
N GLY A 505 34.80 1.09 -13.67
CA GLY A 505 33.42 0.58 -13.59
C GLY A 505 33.26 -0.59 -12.64
N ARG A 506 32.45 -1.57 -13.05
CA ARG A 506 32.09 -2.79 -12.29
C ARG A 506 33.08 -3.93 -12.44
N GLY A 507 33.95 -3.91 -13.45
CA GLY A 507 35.01 -4.89 -13.60
C GLY A 507 36.06 -4.84 -12.49
N ALA A 508 37.16 -5.55 -12.70
CA ALA A 508 38.32 -5.55 -11.81
C ALA A 508 39.61 -5.28 -12.57
N ASP A 509 40.60 -4.69 -11.91
CA ASP A 509 41.95 -4.46 -12.43
C ASP A 509 42.49 -5.71 -13.13
N TRP A 510 43.13 -5.54 -14.29
CA TRP A 510 43.60 -6.65 -15.11
C TRP A 510 45.11 -6.57 -15.35
N THR A 511 45.84 -7.63 -14.95
CA THR A 511 47.29 -7.68 -15.14
C THR A 511 47.63 -8.26 -16.51
N THR A 512 48.19 -7.41 -17.39
CA THR A 512 48.62 -7.75 -18.76
C THR A 512 49.78 -8.75 -18.80
N GLY A 513 50.41 -9.01 -17.66
CA GLY A 513 51.53 -9.92 -17.45
C GLY A 513 52.74 -9.23 -16.82
N CYS A 514 53.74 -10.04 -16.47
CA CYS A 514 55.03 -9.59 -15.96
C CYS A 514 56.15 -10.05 -16.91
N ARG A 515 57.15 -9.19 -17.10
CA ARG A 515 58.36 -9.49 -17.89
C ARG A 515 59.59 -9.07 -17.10
N THR A 516 60.72 -9.73 -17.32
CA THR A 516 61.98 -9.37 -16.65
C THR A 516 62.86 -8.49 -17.52
N VAL A 517 63.58 -7.55 -16.91
CA VAL A 517 64.61 -6.74 -17.56
C VAL A 517 65.77 -6.49 -16.62
N THR A 518 66.99 -6.40 -17.16
CA THR A 518 68.18 -6.00 -16.40
C THR A 518 68.32 -4.49 -16.47
N ILE A 519 68.18 -3.82 -15.32
CA ILE A 519 68.31 -2.37 -15.18
C ILE A 519 69.78 -2.04 -14.87
N PRO A 520 70.50 -1.32 -15.75
CA PRO A 520 71.89 -0.95 -15.50
C PRO A 520 72.05 -0.10 -14.24
N ALA A 521 73.14 -0.30 -13.51
CA ALA A 521 73.53 0.64 -12.46
C ALA A 521 73.96 1.98 -13.09
N ALA A 522 73.67 3.10 -12.42
CA ALA A 522 74.19 4.39 -12.85
C ALA A 522 75.73 4.37 -12.79
N VAL A 523 76.38 4.73 -13.90
CA VAL A 523 77.84 4.90 -13.93
C VAL A 523 78.17 6.13 -13.09
N ARG A 524 78.82 5.93 -11.93
CA ARG A 524 79.39 7.04 -11.16
C ARG A 524 80.51 7.65 -12.00
N ARG A 525 80.33 8.89 -12.47
CA ARG A 525 81.43 9.70 -13.01
C ARG A 525 82.17 10.39 -11.88
#